data_AF-A0A819RCL6-F1
#
_entry.id   AF-A0A819RCL6-F1
#
_cell.length_a   1.000
_cell.length_b   1.000
_cell.length_c   1.000
_cell.angle_alpha   90.00
_cell.angle_beta   90.00
_cell.angle_gamma   90.00
#
_symmetry.space_group_name_H-M   'P 1'
#
loop_
_entity.id
_entity.type
_entity.pdbx_description
1 polymer ?
#
loop_
_entity_poly.entity_id
_entity_poly.type
_entity_poly.pdbx_seq_one_letter_code
_entity_poly.pdbx_strand_id
1 'polypeptide(L)' 'MTSSTEIIEVSLDQLPDGQEVLAILQQENCSLHIGLTFALGYYRQDKGKDFLKILESVSNEINNQRR' A
#
# COMPACT_ATOMS: atom_id res chain seq x y z
N MET A 1 0.58 30.17 2.59
CA MET A 1 0.80 28.88 1.92
C MET A 1 -0.24 27.91 2.47
N THR A 2 -1.29 27.62 1.72
CA THR A 2 -2.27 26.59 2.08
C THR A 2 -1.67 25.26 1.60
N SER A 3 -1.22 24.39 2.51
CA SER A 3 -0.87 23.02 2.13
C SER A 3 -2.15 22.32 1.70
N SER A 4 -2.40 22.29 0.40
CA SER A 4 -3.49 21.50 -0.18
C SER A 4 -3.11 20.04 -0.05
N THR A 5 -3.72 19.32 0.91
CA THR A 5 -3.58 17.87 1.01
C THR A 5 -4.31 17.25 -0.18
N GLU A 6 -3.56 16.79 -1.18
CA GLU A 6 -4.13 16.07 -2.31
C GLU A 6 -4.73 14.75 -1.83
N ILE A 7 -6.01 14.52 -2.14
CA ILE A 7 -6.70 13.27 -1.82
C ILE A 7 -6.51 12.33 -3.00
N ILE A 8 -5.95 11.15 -2.73
CA ILE A 8 -5.74 10.11 -3.75
C ILE A 8 -6.88 9.10 -3.64
N GLU A 9 -7.73 9.01 -4.67
CA GLU A 9 -8.72 7.95 -4.82
C GLU A 9 -8.15 6.81 -5.66
N VAL A 10 -8.16 5.59 -5.11
CA VAL A 10 -7.70 4.39 -5.83
C VAL A 10 -8.81 3.37 -5.91
N SER A 11 -9.12 2.92 -7.14
CA SER A 11 -10.08 1.85 -7.35
C SER A 11 -9.45 0.48 -7.08
N LEU A 12 -10.09 -0.33 -6.24
CA LEU A 12 -9.63 -1.70 -5.93
C LEU A 12 -9.96 -2.69 -7.05
N ASP A 13 -10.75 -2.30 -8.05
CA ASP A 13 -11.05 -3.12 -9.23
C ASP A 13 -9.96 -3.00 -10.30
N GLN A 14 -9.17 -1.92 -10.27
CA GLN A 14 -8.06 -1.67 -11.19
C GLN A 14 -6.87 -1.15 -10.39
N LEU A 15 -6.13 -2.09 -9.81
CA LEU A 15 -4.99 -1.71 -8.99
C LEU A 15 -3.80 -1.29 -9.87
N PRO A 16 -3.07 -0.22 -9.48
CA PRO A 16 -1.82 0.20 -10.12
C PRO A 16 -0.72 -0.88 -10.05
N ASP A 17 0.50 -0.51 -10.41
CA ASP A 17 1.66 -1.38 -10.18
C ASP A 17 1.98 -1.51 -8.67
N GLY A 18 2.37 -2.70 -8.24
CA GLY A 18 2.69 -2.97 -6.83
C GLY A 18 3.83 -2.09 -6.30
N GLN A 19 4.79 -1.70 -7.14
CA GLN A 19 5.89 -0.80 -6.77
C GLN A 19 5.41 0.64 -6.57
N GLU A 20 4.49 1.12 -7.41
CA GLU A 20 3.93 2.46 -7.29
C GLU A 20 3.09 2.58 -6.01
N VAL A 21 2.24 1.58 -5.75
CA VAL A 21 1.44 1.54 -4.51
C VAL A 21 2.36 1.50 -3.29
N LEU A 22 3.44 0.72 -3.31
CA LEU A 22 4.41 0.69 -2.22
C LEU A 22 5.06 2.05 -1.96
N ALA A 23 5.49 2.74 -3.03
CA ALA A 23 6.11 4.05 -2.90
C ALA A 23 5.17 5.06 -2.21
N ILE A 24 3.89 5.06 -2.60
CA ILE A 24 2.87 5.93 -1.99
C ILE A 24 2.62 5.56 -0.54
N LEU A 25 2.44 4.27 -0.24
CA LEU A 25 2.19 3.80 1.12
C LEU A 25 3.33 4.17 2.08
N GLN A 26 4.58 4.10 1.61
CA GLN A 26 5.77 4.48 2.37
C GLN A 26 5.91 6.00 2.50
N GLN A 27 5.73 6.75 1.42
CA GLN A 27 5.85 8.21 1.41
C GLN A 27 4.82 8.87 2.34
N GLU A 28 3.57 8.42 2.28
CA GLU A 28 2.46 8.99 3.05
C GLU A 28 2.36 8.41 4.47
N ASN A 29 3.29 7.54 4.87
CA ASN A 29 3.26 6.81 6.14
C ASN A 29 1.86 6.23 6.43
N CYS A 30 1.30 5.56 5.42
CA CYS A 30 -0.09 5.10 5.44
C CYS A 30 -0.32 4.07 6.55
N SER A 31 -1.53 4.09 7.13
CA SER A 31 -1.90 3.11 8.15
C SER A 31 -1.84 1.67 7.62
N LEU A 32 -1.43 0.72 8.47
CA LEU A 32 -1.32 -0.71 8.12
C LEU A 32 -2.58 -1.30 7.48
N HIS A 33 -3.76 -0.86 7.94
CA HIS A 33 -5.05 -1.26 7.38
C HIS A 33 -5.17 -0.93 5.89
N ILE A 34 -4.62 0.21 5.45
CA ILE A 34 -4.60 0.62 4.04
C ILE A 34 -3.71 -0.33 3.23
N GLY A 35 -2.50 -0.62 3.71
CA GLY A 35 -1.60 -1.58 3.06
C GLY A 35 -2.22 -2.98 2.91
N LEU A 36 -2.93 -3.45 3.95
CA LEU A 36 -3.64 -4.74 3.90
C LEU A 36 -4.80 -4.71 2.90
N THR A 37 -5.51 -3.59 2.79
CA THR A 37 -6.59 -3.42 1.79
C THR A 37 -6.05 -3.56 0.37
N PHE A 38 -4.89 -2.96 0.09
CA PHE A 38 -4.20 -3.11 -1.20
C PHE A 38 -3.75 -4.55 -1.43
N ALA A 39 -3.13 -5.19 -0.44
CA ALA A 39 -2.71 -6.59 -0.55
C ALA A 39 -3.90 -7.49 -0.92
N LEU A 40 -5.02 -7.38 -0.21
CA LEU A 40 -6.23 -8.15 -0.50
C LEU A 40 -6.77 -7.85 -1.91
N GLY A 41 -6.71 -6.60 -2.36
CA GLY A 41 -7.09 -6.25 -3.73
C GLY A 41 -6.21 -6.94 -4.78
N TYR A 42 -4.88 -6.97 -4.58
CA TYR A 42 -3.96 -7.69 -5.48
C TYR A 42 -4.23 -9.19 -5.49
N TYR A 43 -4.53 -9.78 -4.32
CA TYR A 43 -4.90 -11.19 -4.22
C TYR A 43 -6.18 -11.51 -5.01
N ARG A 44 -7.20 -10.64 -4.94
CA ARG A 44 -8.47 -10.82 -5.66
C ARG A 44 -8.36 -10.71 -7.18
N GLN A 45 -7.29 -10.07 -7.69
CA GLN A 45 -7.02 -9.91 -9.13
C GLN A 45 -6.01 -10.94 -9.66
N ASP A 46 -5.71 -12.00 -8.91
CA ASP A 46 -4.70 -13.02 -9.25
C ASP A 46 -3.27 -12.45 -9.40
N LYS A 47 -3.01 -11.25 -8.85
CA LYS A 47 -1.71 -10.58 -8.83
C LYS A 47 -0.91 -11.00 -7.60
N GLY A 48 -0.65 -12.30 -7.46
CA GLY A 48 -0.02 -12.89 -6.27
C GLY A 48 1.38 -12.35 -5.94
N LYS A 49 2.16 -11.95 -6.95
CA LYS A 49 3.49 -11.35 -6.74
C LYS A 49 3.41 -10.00 -6.02
N ASP A 50 2.50 -9.14 -6.47
CA ASP A 50 2.30 -7.82 -5.87
C ASP A 50 1.70 -7.92 -4.48
N PHE A 51 0.77 -8.87 -4.28
CA PHE A 51 0.25 -9.21 -2.96
C PHE A 51 1.36 -9.52 -1.94
N LEU A 52 2.26 -10.46 -2.28
CA LEU A 52 3.36 -10.85 -1.40
C LEU A 52 4.29 -9.67 -1.11
N LYS A 53 4.60 -8.87 -2.13
CA LYS A 53 5.48 -7.71 -2.03
C LYS A 53 4.90 -6.64 -1.09
N ILE A 54 3.59 -6.36 -1.18
CA ILE A 54 2.89 -5.43 -0.29
C ILE A 54 2.91 -5.94 1.14
N LEU A 55 2.58 -7.23 1.36
CA LEU A 55 2.59 -7.83 2.69
C LEU A 55 3.97 -7.82 3.35
N GLU A 56 5.02 -8.11 2.58
CA GLU A 56 6.40 -8.09 3.08
C GLU A 56 6.80 -6.68 3.52
N SER A 57 6.50 -5.65 2.71
CA SER A 57 6.77 -4.26 3.09
C SER A 57 6.03 -3.85 4.35
N VAL A 58 4.74 -4.18 4.46
CA VAL A 58 3.92 -3.87 5.64
C VAL A 58 4.46 -4.59 6.89
N SER A 59 4.89 -5.84 6.75
CA SER A 59 5.47 -6.62 7.84
C SER A 59 6.80 -6.04 8.32
N ASN A 60 7.66 -5.63 7.39
CA ASN A 60 8.93 -4.98 7.70
C ASN A 60 8.74 -3.65 8.42
N GLU A 61 7.76 -2.85 8.01
CA GLU A 61 7.43 -1.59 8.68
C GLU A 61 7.01 -1.81 10.14
N ILE A 62 6.13 -2.79 10.40
CA ILE A 62 5.73 -3.17 11.77
C ILE A 62 6.95 -3.57 12.62
N ASN A 63 7.86 -4.33 12.04
CA ASN A 63 9.05 -4.80 12.73
C ASN A 63 10.03 -3.65 13.03
N ASN A 64 10.14 -2.68 12.12
CA ASN A 64 10.97 -1.49 12.33
C ASN A 64 10.39 -0.56 13.39
N GLN A 65 9.07 -0.43 13.50
CA GLN A 65 8.40 0.40 14.52
C GLN A 65 8.50 -0.16 15.94
N ARG A 66 8.88 -1.43 16.11
CA ARG A 66 9.00 -2.10 17.42
C ARG A 66 10.44 -2.16 17.96
N ARG A 67 11.42 -1.58 17.26
CA ARG A 67 12.83 -1.51 17.69
C ARG A 67 13.18 -0.10 18.15
#